data_AF-A0A2N5XAR0-F1
#
_entry.id   AF-A0A2N5XAR0-F1
#
_cell.length_a   1.000
_cell.length_b   1.000
_cell.length_c   1.000
_cell.angle_alpha   90.00
_cell.angle_beta   90.00
_cell.angle_gamma   90.00
#
_symmetry.space_group_name_H-M   'P 1'
#
loop_
_entity.id
_entity.type
_entity.pdbx_description
1 polymer ?
#
loop_
_entity_poly.entity_id
_entity_poly.type
_entity_poly.pdbx_seq_one_letter_code
_entity_poly.pdbx_strand_id
1 'polypeptide(L)' 'MGNVTHALPAIHPHLGLAGADADPHTPRFAELAGGAAADDAVRAGALAMAFAAVELACDPQRRAHYLALRG' A
#
# COMPACT_ATOMS: atom_id res chain seq x y z
N MET A 1 -4.48 3.98 8.24
CA MET A 1 -5.76 3.33 7.85
C MET A 1 -6.66 2.90 9.02
N GLY A 2 -6.30 3.10 10.30
CA GLY A 2 -7.08 2.56 11.44
C GLY A 2 -8.58 2.88 11.40
N ASN A 3 -8.95 4.15 11.21
CA ASN A 3 -10.37 4.55 11.15
C ASN A 3 -11.11 3.96 9.94
N VAL A 4 -10.42 3.77 8.81
CA VAL A 4 -11.02 3.26 7.57
C VAL A 4 -11.37 1.78 7.70
N THR A 5 -10.52 0.99 8.37
CA THR A 5 -10.73 -0.44 8.58
C THR A 5 -11.97 -0.74 9.45
N HIS A 6 -12.49 0.24 10.20
CA HIS A 6 -13.78 0.10 10.89
C HIS A 6 -15.00 0.19 9.96
N ALA A 7 -14.86 0.85 8.80
CA ALA A 7 -15.96 1.07 7.87
C ALA A 7 -15.93 0.09 6.67
N LEU A 8 -14.75 -0.38 6.27
CA LEU A 8 -14.59 -1.36 5.19
C LEU A 8 -13.29 -2.17 5.32
N PRO A 9 -13.21 -3.36 4.70
CA PRO A 9 -11.96 -4.10 4.59
C PRO A 9 -10.88 -3.26 3.89
N ALA A 10 -9.72 -3.11 4.53
CA ALA A 10 -8.62 -2.30 4.02
C ALA A 10 -7.25 -2.84 4.49
N ILE A 11 -6.20 -2.55 3.71
CA ILE A 11 -4.80 -2.88 4.03
C ILE A 11 -3.96 -1.59 4.14
N HIS A 12 -2.87 -1.67 4.91
CA HIS A 12 -1.86 -0.60 5.02
C HIS A 12 -0.46 -1.21 5.04
N PRO A 13 0.00 -1.74 3.90
CA PRO A 13 1.33 -2.35 3.80
C PRO A 13 2.42 -1.27 3.84
N HIS A 14 3.62 -1.70 4.23
CA HIS A 14 4.84 -0.90 4.10
C HIS A 14 5.72 -1.49 3.00
N LEU A 15 6.35 -0.61 2.22
CA LEU A 15 7.41 -0.96 1.28
C LEU A 15 8.69 -0.26 1.72
N GLY A 16 9.76 -1.04 1.84
CA GLY A 16 11.07 -0.52 2.23
C GLY A 16 11.74 0.24 1.09
N LEU A 17 12.57 1.22 1.45
CA LEU A 17 13.47 1.89 0.52
C LEU A 17 14.79 1.11 0.48
N ALA A 18 15.22 0.68 -0.71
CA ALA A 18 16.43 -0.12 -0.85
C ALA A 18 17.66 0.63 -0.32
N GLY A 19 18.38 0.03 0.63
CA GLY A 19 19.57 0.62 1.25
C GLY A 19 19.30 1.74 2.25
N ALA A 20 18.04 2.00 2.63
CA ALA A 20 17.74 2.96 3.68
C ALA A 20 18.20 2.45 5.05
N ASP A 21 18.83 3.36 5.80
CA ASP A 21 19.45 3.13 7.09
C ASP A 21 18.90 4.05 8.19
N ALA A 22 17.73 4.65 7.95
CA ALA A 22 17.09 5.58 8.86
C ALA A 22 15.65 5.18 9.17
N ASP A 23 15.24 5.43 10.41
CA ASP A 23 13.87 5.20 10.85
C ASP A 23 12.92 6.27 10.30
N PRO A 24 11.63 5.93 10.06
CA PRO A 24 10.59 6.91 9.82
C PRO A 24 10.56 8.00 10.90
N HIS A 25 10.13 9.20 10.53
CA HIS A 25 10.09 10.40 11.40
C HIS A 25 11.46 11.00 11.76
N THR A 26 12.49 10.74 10.97
CA THR A 26 13.80 11.42 11.08
C THR A 26 14.07 12.33 9.89
N PRO A 27 14.88 13.41 10.03
CA PRO A 27 15.31 14.22 8.88
C PRO A 27 16.02 13.39 7.82
N ARG A 28 16.83 12.41 8.24
CA ARG A 28 17.55 11.52 7.33
C ARG A 28 16.60 10.68 6.48
N PHE A 29 15.53 10.15 7.06
CA PHE A 29 14.53 9.42 6.29
C PHE A 29 13.79 10.31 5.30
N ALA A 30 13.57 11.59 5.63
CA ALA A 30 12.97 12.54 4.68
C ALA A 30 13.84 12.77 3.43
N GLU A 31 15.17 12.84 3.60
CA GLU A 31 16.11 12.89 2.46
C GLU A 31 16.03 11.62 1.62
N LEU A 32 16.08 10.44 2.26
CA LEU A 32 16.01 9.15 1.58
C LEU A 32 14.69 8.94 0.83
N ALA A 33 13.57 9.38 1.43
CA ALA A 33 12.23 9.32 0.87
C ALA A 33 12.03 10.26 -0.34
N GLY A 34 12.94 11.21 -0.57
CA GLY A 34 12.97 12.06 -1.77
C GLY A 34 13.95 11.58 -2.84
N GLY A 35 14.61 10.44 -2.65
CA GLY A 35 15.64 9.93 -3.55
C GLY A 35 15.14 8.90 -4.57
N ALA A 36 16.04 8.48 -5.46
CA ALA A 36 15.72 7.53 -6.54
C ALA A 36 15.15 6.18 -6.03
N ALA A 37 15.65 5.67 -4.91
CA ALA A 37 15.11 4.44 -4.31
C ALA A 37 13.65 4.58 -3.85
N ALA A 38 13.23 5.79 -3.46
CA ALA A 38 11.84 6.10 -3.14
C ALA A 38 10.96 6.19 -4.39
N ASP A 39 11.48 6.73 -5.49
CA ASP A 39 10.79 6.72 -6.78
C ASP A 39 10.55 5.29 -7.29
N ASP A 40 11.52 4.39 -7.13
CA ASP A 40 11.35 2.98 -7.47
C ASP A 40 10.31 2.31 -6.56
N ALA A 41 10.39 2.57 -5.25
CA ALA A 41 9.44 2.03 -4.28
C ALA A 41 8.00 2.50 -4.55
N VAL A 42 7.77 3.77 -4.89
CA VAL A 42 6.42 4.28 -5.17
C VAL A 42 5.84 3.67 -6.45
N ARG A 43 6.66 3.44 -7.49
CA ARG A 43 6.23 2.78 -8.72
C ARG A 43 5.88 1.31 -8.46
N ALA A 44 6.72 0.60 -7.70
CA ALA A 44 6.46 -0.78 -7.32
C ALA A 44 5.16 -0.89 -6.48
N GLY A 45 4.97 0.01 -5.53
CA GLY A 45 3.76 0.07 -4.71
C GLY A 45 2.50 0.39 -5.52
N ALA A 46 2.57 1.34 -6.45
CA ALA A 46 1.47 1.67 -7.34
C ALA A 46 1.07 0.47 -8.22
N LEU A 47 2.06 -0.23 -8.79
CA LEU A 47 1.81 -1.42 -9.61
C LEU A 47 1.20 -2.56 -8.77
N ALA A 48 1.74 -2.82 -7.58
CA ALA A 48 1.21 -3.84 -6.68
C ALA A 48 -0.25 -3.54 -6.27
N MET A 49 -0.57 -2.30 -5.92
CA MET A 49 -1.94 -1.90 -5.59
C MET A 49 -2.88 -1.99 -6.79
N ALA A 50 -2.41 -1.64 -8.00
CA ALA A 50 -3.19 -1.78 -9.22
C ALA A 50 -3.52 -3.25 -9.51
N PHE A 51 -2.55 -4.16 -9.41
CA PHE A 51 -2.80 -5.59 -9.57
C PHE A 51 -3.72 -6.15 -8.49
N ALA A 52 -3.54 -5.77 -7.23
CA ALA A 52 -4.44 -6.17 -6.15
C ALA A 52 -5.89 -5.72 -6.43
N ALA A 53 -6.08 -4.49 -6.91
CA ALA A 53 -7.39 -3.97 -7.25
C ALA A 53 -8.03 -4.70 -8.45
N VAL A 54 -7.25 -4.96 -9.51
CA VAL A 54 -7.72 -5.69 -10.70
C VAL A 54 -8.09 -7.12 -10.34
N GLU A 55 -7.22 -7.83 -9.62
CA GLU A 55 -7.47 -9.22 -9.20
C GLU A 55 -8.73 -9.33 -8.34
N LEU A 56 -8.92 -8.37 -7.41
CA LEU A 56 -10.11 -8.33 -6.56
C LEU A 56 -11.39 -8.00 -7.35
N ALA A 57 -11.30 -7.10 -8.33
CA ALA A 57 -12.45 -6.68 -9.12
C ALA A 57 -12.88 -7.73 -10.16
N CYS A 58 -11.91 -8.46 -10.74
CA CYS A 58 -12.12 -9.41 -11.82
C CYS A 58 -12.47 -10.82 -11.34
N ASP A 59 -12.18 -11.19 -10.09
CA ASP A 59 -12.65 -12.45 -9.49
C ASP A 59 -14.06 -12.26 -8.89
N PRO A 60 -15.12 -12.87 -9.47
CA PRO A 60 -16.49 -12.67 -8.99
C PRO A 60 -16.71 -13.15 -7.56
N GLN A 61 -16.02 -14.20 -7.11
CA GLN A 61 -16.18 -14.75 -5.77
C GLN A 61 -15.54 -13.83 -4.73
N ARG A 62 -14.30 -13.40 -4.97
CA ARG A 62 -13.63 -12.43 -4.09
C ARG A 62 -14.38 -11.11 -4.09
N ARG A 63 -14.81 -10.63 -5.26
CA ARG A 63 -15.59 -9.40 -5.38
C ARG A 63 -16.87 -9.45 -4.54
N ALA A 64 -17.65 -10.53 -4.66
CA ALA A 64 -18.88 -10.71 -3.89
C ALA A 64 -18.58 -10.80 -2.39
N HIS A 65 -17.53 -11.52 -1.99
CA HIS A 65 -17.11 -11.64 -0.60
C HIS A 65 -16.83 -10.27 0.04
N TYR A 66 -15.98 -9.44 -0.57
CA TYR A 66 -15.63 -8.14 0.01
C TYR A 66 -16.74 -7.08 -0.08
N LEU A 67 -17.69 -7.23 -1.01
CA LEU A 67 -18.91 -6.41 -0.99
C LEU A 67 -19.82 -6.78 0.19
N ALA A 68 -19.97 -8.06 0.49
CA ALA A 68 -20.80 -8.53 1.61
C ALA A 68 -20.23 -8.16 2.98
N LEU A 69 -18.92 -7.89 3.08
CA LEU A 69 -18.27 -7.39 4.29
C LEU A 69 -18.47 -5.89 4.53
N ARG A 70 -19.09 -5.16 3.58
CA ARG A 70 -19.48 -3.76 3.79
C ARG A 70 -20.78 -3.77 4.60
N GLY A 71 -20.71 -3.24 5.83
CA GLY A 71 -21.88 -3.03 6.68
C GLY A 71 -22.88 -2.06 6.07
#